data_AF-A0A140L849-F1
#
_entry.id   AF-A0A140L849-F1
#
_cell.length_a   1.000
_cell.length_b   1.000
_cell.length_c   1.000
_cell.angle_alpha   90.00
_cell.angle_beta   90.00
_cell.angle_gamma   90.00
#
_symmetry.space_group_name_H-M   'P 1'
#
loop_
_entity.id
_entity.type
_entity.pdbx_description
1 polymer ?
#
loop_
_entity_poly.entity_id
_entity_poly.type
_entity_poly.pdbx_seq_one_letter_code
_entity_poly.pdbx_strand_id
1 'polypeptide(L)'
;MLNLALKSSFLESDFMESKKISVSAKRQITIPIDFYQKLGIEKEVECFLEGDCLIIRAVRPTGGEFATEILEDLISQGYEGNELLERFKEMNKKVRPAVEKLLAEANAAAQNLQGTGDVKMAAIFGKED
;
A
#
# COMPACT_ATOMS: atom_id res chain seq x y z
N MET A 1 -13.21 15.56 -12.67
CA MET A 1 -11.88 16.15 -12.42
C MET A 1 -11.46 15.75 -11.02
N LEU A 2 -10.75 14.62 -10.93
CA LEU A 2 -10.20 14.08 -9.71
C LEU A 2 -8.83 14.74 -9.48
N ASN A 3 -8.68 15.55 -8.44
CA ASN A 3 -7.47 15.70 -7.62
C ASN A 3 -7.56 16.96 -6.74
N LEU A 4 -8.06 16.79 -5.52
CA LEU A 4 -7.81 17.73 -4.42
C LEU A 4 -7.88 17.07 -3.03
N ALA A 5 -7.70 15.74 -2.93
CA ALA A 5 -7.91 15.00 -1.68
C ALA A 5 -6.64 14.34 -1.10
N LEU A 6 -5.46 14.59 -1.65
CA LEU A 6 -4.21 13.95 -1.18
C LEU A 6 -3.11 14.93 -0.75
N LYS A 7 -3.42 16.22 -0.59
CA LYS A 7 -2.39 17.25 -0.34
C LYS A 7 -2.51 18.03 0.98
N SER A 8 -3.31 17.59 1.95
CA SER A 8 -3.61 18.46 3.11
C SER A 8 -3.73 17.80 4.48
N SER A 9 -3.13 16.63 4.75
CA SER A 9 -3.18 16.04 6.10
C SER A 9 -1.82 15.90 6.80
N PHE A 10 -0.78 16.64 6.37
CA PHE A 10 0.55 16.54 6.98
C PHE A 10 1.04 17.82 7.68
N LEU A 11 0.14 18.80 7.89
CA LEU A 11 0.46 20.05 8.60
C LEU A 11 -0.66 20.39 9.59
N GLU A 12 -0.86 19.53 10.58
CA GLU A 12 -1.27 19.98 11.91
C GLU A 12 -0.16 19.59 12.88
N SER A 13 0.28 20.59 13.65
CA SER A 13 1.45 20.57 14.51
C SER A 13 1.29 19.61 15.69
N ASP A 14 1.55 18.34 15.47
CA ASP A 14 1.85 17.40 16.56
C ASP A 14 3.34 17.46 16.87
N PHE A 15 3.68 17.60 18.15
CA PHE A 15 5.05 17.56 18.64
C PHE A 15 5.80 16.37 18.04
N MET A 16 6.79 16.61 17.18
CA MET A 16 7.61 15.55 16.60
C MET A 16 8.52 14.98 17.70
N GLU A 17 8.08 13.89 18.33
CA GLU A 17 8.88 13.17 19.32
C GLU A 17 10.16 12.66 18.64
N SER A 18 11.30 13.23 19.01
CA SER A 18 12.60 12.88 18.45
C SER A 18 13.52 12.26 19.50
N LYS A 19 14.24 11.22 19.12
CA LYS A 19 15.24 10.56 19.98
C LYS A 19 16.46 10.21 19.14
N LYS A 20 17.63 10.69 19.57
CA LYS A 20 18.90 10.33 18.92
C LYS A 20 19.28 8.92 19.34
N ILE A 21 19.47 8.03 18.36
CA ILE A 21 19.86 6.63 18.58
C ILE A 21 21.18 6.34 17.85
N SER A 22 21.92 5.34 18.34
CA SER A 22 23.13 4.87 17.71
C SER A 22 22.83 3.83 16.64
N VAL A 23 23.72 3.74 15.66
CA VAL A 23 23.69 2.72 14.61
C VAL A 23 24.78 1.69 14.92
N SER A 24 24.42 0.42 14.93
CA SER A 24 25.40 -0.67 15.14
C SER A 24 26.33 -0.83 13.93
N ALA A 25 27.45 -1.53 14.10
CA ALA A 25 28.37 -1.86 13.01
C ALA A 25 27.70 -2.66 11.87
N LYS A 26 26.61 -3.39 12.18
CA LYS A 26 25.80 -4.13 11.20
C LYS A 26 24.67 -3.28 10.60
N ARG A 27 24.71 -1.95 10.77
CA ARG A 27 23.69 -1.00 10.28
C ARG A 27 22.30 -1.25 10.89
N GLN A 28 22.25 -1.80 12.11
CA GLN A 28 21.02 -2.02 12.84
C GLN A 28 20.77 -0.83 13.77
N ILE A 29 19.51 -0.44 13.91
CA ILE A 29 19.05 0.54 14.88
C ILE A 29 18.03 -0.11 15.81
N THR A 30 18.03 0.27 17.08
CA THR A 30 17.01 -0.17 18.03
C THR A 30 15.91 0.88 18.09
N ILE A 31 14.68 0.49 17.77
CA ILE A 31 13.51 1.36 17.88
C ILE A 31 13.18 1.53 19.37
N PRO A 32 13.08 2.76 19.89
CA PRO A 32 12.65 3.00 21.27
C PRO A 32 11.30 2.34 21.55
N ILE A 33 11.14 1.75 22.74
CA ILE A 33 9.92 1.01 23.12
C ILE A 33 8.65 1.85 23.00
N ASP A 34 8.72 3.13 23.37
CA ASP A 34 7.59 4.06 23.29
C ASP A 34 7.11 4.23 21.84
N PHE A 35 8.03 4.27 20.88
CA PHE A 35 7.71 4.42 19.45
C PHE A 35 7.19 3.12 18.87
N TYR A 36 7.79 1.98 19.27
CA TYR A 36 7.32 0.65 18.89
C TYR A 36 5.85 0.43 19.27
N GLN A 37 5.49 0.79 20.51
CA GLN A 37 4.12 0.67 21.01
C GLN A 37 3.17 1.67 20.34
N LYS A 38 3.54 2.95 20.22
CA LYS A 38 2.70 3.99 19.61
C LYS A 38 2.41 3.73 18.14
N LEU A 39 3.40 3.25 17.38
CA LEU A 39 3.25 2.93 15.96
C LEU A 39 2.56 1.57 15.73
N GLY A 40 2.36 0.78 16.78
CA GLY A 40 1.78 -0.56 16.68
C GLY A 40 2.63 -1.48 15.80
N ILE A 41 3.95 -1.36 15.89
CA ILE A 41 4.85 -2.23 15.13
C ILE A 41 4.73 -3.65 15.71
N GLU A 42 4.53 -4.64 14.84
CA GLU A 42 4.51 -6.04 15.24
C GLU A 42 5.78 -6.73 14.76
N LYS A 43 5.77 -7.21 13.50
CA LYS A 43 6.85 -8.04 12.97
C LYS A 43 7.74 -7.31 11.97
N GLU A 44 7.15 -6.43 11.15
CA GLU A 44 7.78 -5.87 9.96
C GLU A 44 7.47 -4.37 9.81
N VAL A 45 8.40 -3.67 9.17
CA VAL A 45 8.29 -2.23 8.86
C VAL A 45 8.73 -2.03 7.41
N GLU A 46 8.12 -1.06 6.74
CA GLU A 46 8.57 -0.56 5.45
C GLU A 46 9.56 0.58 5.69
N CYS A 47 10.65 0.56 4.93
CA CYS A 47 11.67 1.61 4.97
C CYS A 47 11.71 2.31 3.61
N PHE A 48 11.58 3.62 3.62
CA PHE A 48 11.66 4.48 2.44
C PHE A 48 12.86 5.41 2.57
N LEU A 49 13.52 5.68 1.45
CA LEU A 49 14.54 6.71 1.34
C LEU A 49 13.95 7.88 0.56
N GLU A 50 13.83 9.04 1.20
CA GLU A 50 13.36 10.27 0.58
C GLU A 50 14.36 11.39 0.89
N GLY A 51 15.12 11.82 -0.12
CA GLY A 51 16.24 12.73 0.07
C GLY A 51 17.26 12.17 1.06
N ASP A 52 17.53 12.93 2.12
CA ASP A 52 18.42 12.52 3.22
C ASP A 52 17.68 11.92 4.42
N CYS A 53 16.39 11.57 4.25
CA CYS A 53 15.55 11.01 5.31
C CYS A 53 15.30 9.52 5.09
N LEU A 54 15.56 8.72 6.14
CA LEU A 54 15.08 7.35 6.25
C LEU A 54 13.72 7.36 6.96
N ILE A 55 12.65 7.09 6.22
CA ILE A 55 11.29 7.04 6.75
C ILE A 55 10.94 5.59 7.04
N ILE A 56 10.55 5.29 8.28
CA ILE A 56 10.14 3.95 8.70
C ILE A 56 8.65 3.97 9.01
N ARG A 57 7.89 3.11 8.34
CA ARG A 57 6.45 2.97 8.51
C ARG A 57 6.12 1.56 8.97
N ALA A 58 5.26 1.41 9.98
CA ALA A 58 4.77 0.10 10.39
C ALA A 58 4.00 -0.56 9.23
N VAL A 59 4.33 -1.83 8.91
CA VAL A 59 3.50 -2.62 7.99
C VAL A 59 2.22 -2.95 8.74
N ARG A 60 1.11 -2.34 8.32
CA ARG A 60 -0.20 -2.82 8.77
C ARG A 60 -0.59 -4.00 7.89
N PRO A 61 -1.12 -5.09 8.45
CA PRO A 61 -1.78 -6.10 7.63
C PRO A 61 -2.97 -5.41 6.95
N THR A 62 -2.80 -5.00 5.70
CA THR A 62 -3.87 -4.60 4.78
C THR A 62 -4.71 -5.85 4.47
N GLY A 63 -5.54 -6.22 5.44
CA GLY A 63 -6.47 -7.35 5.37
C GLY A 63 -7.91 -6.92 5.62
N GLY A 64 -8.18 -5.62 5.49
CA GLY A 64 -9.50 -5.02 5.74
C GLY A 64 -10.09 -4.26 4.56
N GLU A 65 -9.29 -3.95 3.53
CA GLU A 65 -9.72 -3.09 2.42
C GLU A 65 -10.87 -3.68 1.61
N PHE A 66 -10.95 -5.01 1.56
CA PHE A 66 -12.03 -5.74 0.89
C PHE A 66 -12.91 -6.51 1.87
N ALA A 67 -12.81 -6.23 3.17
CA ALA A 67 -13.52 -7.02 4.17
C ALA A 67 -15.04 -6.90 4.02
N THR A 68 -15.54 -5.70 3.69
CA THR A 68 -16.96 -5.45 3.48
C THR A 68 -17.47 -6.20 2.26
N GLU A 69 -16.78 -6.08 1.12
CA GLU A 69 -17.16 -6.69 -0.15
C GLU A 69 -17.11 -8.22 -0.07
N ILE A 70 -16.11 -8.78 0.60
CA ILE A 70 -16.02 -10.23 0.85
C ILE A 70 -17.20 -10.68 1.74
N LEU A 71 -17.55 -9.92 2.79
CA LEU A 71 -18.68 -10.27 3.65
C LEU A 71 -20.01 -10.19 2.90
N GLU A 72 -20.23 -9.14 2.11
CA GLU A 72 -21.43 -8.99 1.28
C GLU A 72 -21.59 -10.15 0.29
N ASP A 73 -20.50 -10.53 -0.39
CA ASP A 73 -20.49 -11.67 -1.31
C ASP A 73 -20.82 -12.99 -0.58
N LEU A 74 -20.17 -13.25 0.56
CA LEU A 74 -20.42 -14.48 1.32
C LEU A 74 -21.84 -14.54 1.91
N ILE A 75 -22.39 -13.42 2.36
CA ILE A 75 -23.78 -13.35 2.83
C ILE A 75 -24.74 -13.56 1.64
N SER A 76 -24.45 -13.01 0.47
CA SER A 76 -25.27 -13.20 -0.74
C SER A 76 -25.28 -14.66 -1.21
N GLN A 77 -24.19 -15.39 -0.95
CA GLN A 77 -24.07 -16.82 -1.20
C GLN A 77 -24.79 -17.68 -0.14
N GLY A 78 -25.35 -17.06 0.90
CA GLY A 78 -26.13 -17.73 1.95
C GLY A 78 -25.28 -18.32 3.08
N TYR A 79 -24.01 -17.92 3.22
CA TYR A 79 -23.19 -18.37 4.34
C TYR A 79 -23.57 -17.62 5.63
N GLU A 80 -23.69 -18.37 6.73
CA GLU A 80 -24.08 -17.82 8.03
C GLU A 80 -23.23 -18.39 9.18
N GLY A 81 -23.28 -17.72 10.34
CA GLY A 81 -22.68 -18.20 11.58
C GLY A 81 -21.18 -18.52 11.48
N ASN A 82 -20.79 -19.71 11.96
CA ASN A 82 -19.40 -20.14 11.97
C ASN A 82 -18.86 -20.42 10.55
N GLU A 83 -19.72 -20.84 9.62
CA GLU A 83 -19.32 -21.11 8.25
C GLU A 83 -18.92 -19.82 7.53
N LEU A 84 -19.68 -18.73 7.74
CA LEU A 84 -19.35 -17.40 7.21
C LEU A 84 -17.96 -16.94 7.68
N LEU A 85 -17.65 -17.13 8.96
CA LEU A 85 -16.36 -16.74 9.52
C LEU A 85 -15.19 -17.54 8.94
N GLU A 86 -15.39 -18.83 8.71
CA GLU A 86 -14.37 -19.69 8.11
C GLU A 86 -14.10 -19.29 6.66
N ARG A 87 -15.16 -19.14 5.86
CA ARG A 87 -15.07 -18.69 4.47
C ARG A 87 -14.47 -17.29 4.34
N PHE A 88 -14.84 -16.37 5.23
CA PHE A 88 -14.29 -15.02 5.26
C PHE A 88 -12.78 -15.04 5.48
N LYS A 89 -12.29 -15.82 6.46
CA LYS A 89 -10.84 -15.96 6.72
C LYS A 89 -10.10 -16.56 5.53
N GLU A 90 -10.69 -17.55 4.86
CA GLU A 90 -10.09 -18.14 3.67
C GLU A 90 -10.02 -17.16 2.51
N MET A 91 -11.11 -16.44 2.22
CA MET A 91 -11.20 -15.52 1.10
C MET A 91 -10.30 -14.31 1.32
N ASN A 92 -10.33 -13.72 2.51
CA ASN A 92 -9.54 -12.53 2.85
C ASN A 92 -8.02 -12.80 2.73
N LYS A 93 -7.56 -14.02 3.00
CA LYS A 93 -6.16 -14.43 2.76
C LYS A 93 -5.78 -14.51 1.28
N LYS A 94 -6.74 -14.82 0.39
CA LYS A 94 -6.50 -15.04 -1.05
C LYS A 94 -6.67 -13.76 -1.87
N VAL A 95 -7.53 -12.85 -1.44
CA VAL A 95 -7.85 -11.63 -2.19
C VAL A 95 -6.62 -10.73 -2.34
N ARG A 96 -5.85 -10.52 -1.28
CA ARG A 96 -4.65 -9.67 -1.34
C ARG A 96 -3.61 -10.10 -2.39
N PRO A 97 -3.08 -11.35 -2.39
CA PRO A 97 -2.08 -11.73 -3.38
C PRO A 97 -2.63 -11.71 -4.81
N ALA A 98 -3.93 -11.93 -5.01
CA ALA A 98 -4.56 -11.79 -6.31
C ALA A 98 -4.57 -10.33 -6.80
N VAL A 99 -4.94 -9.39 -5.91
CA VAL A 99 -4.96 -7.95 -6.23
C VAL A 99 -3.55 -7.41 -6.49
N GLU A 100 -2.57 -7.77 -5.65
CA GLU A 100 -1.16 -7.37 -5.86
C GLU A 100 -0.63 -7.88 -7.20
N LYS A 101 -0.99 -9.11 -7.59
CA LYS A 101 -0.62 -9.67 -8.89
C LYS A 101 -1.27 -8.91 -10.05
N LEU A 102 -2.56 -8.61 -9.98
CA LEU A 102 -3.26 -7.81 -10.99
C LEU A 102 -2.65 -6.42 -11.14
N LEU A 103 -2.29 -5.76 -10.03
CA LEU A 103 -1.64 -4.47 -10.05
C LEU A 103 -0.24 -4.54 -10.69
N ALA A 104 0.52 -5.59 -10.38
CA ALA A 104 1.83 -5.82 -11.00
C ALA A 104 1.72 -6.05 -12.51
N GLU A 105 0.75 -6.85 -12.97
CA GLU A 105 0.47 -7.08 -14.38
C GLU A 105 0.06 -5.78 -15.11
N ALA A 106 -0.81 -4.98 -14.50
CA ALA A 106 -1.23 -3.69 -15.05
C ALA A 106 -0.06 -2.70 -15.16
N ASN A 107 0.79 -2.61 -14.13
CA ASN A 107 1.97 -1.76 -14.15
C ASN A 107 2.99 -2.21 -15.21
N ALA A 108 3.20 -3.52 -15.35
CA ALA A 108 4.07 -4.08 -16.39
C ALA A 108 3.52 -3.76 -17.80
N ALA A 109 2.21 -3.90 -18.02
CA ALA A 109 1.58 -3.52 -19.29
C ALA A 109 1.75 -2.02 -19.59
N ALA A 110 1.56 -1.15 -18.59
CA ALA A 110 1.73 0.29 -18.74
C ALA A 110 3.17 0.69 -19.07
N GLN A 111 4.17 0.06 -18.44
CA GLN A 111 5.59 0.30 -18.75
C GLN A 111 5.95 -0.13 -20.17
N ASN A 112 5.38 -1.23 -20.67
CA ASN A 112 5.58 -1.68 -22.05
C ASN A 112 4.95 -0.77 -23.10
N LEU A 113 4.00 0.09 -22.72
CA LEU A 113 3.38 1.09 -23.60
C LEU A 113 4.15 2.42 -23.67
N GLN A 114 5.00 2.72 -22.68
CA GLN A 114 5.76 3.98 -22.61
C GLN A 114 6.88 4.12 -23.67
N GLY A 115 7.14 3.10 -24.49
CA GLY A 115 8.17 3.14 -25.54
C GLY A 115 7.69 3.27 -26.98
N THR A 116 6.38 3.31 -27.26
CA THR A 116 5.86 3.29 -28.66
C THR A 116 4.69 4.22 -28.96
N GLY A 117 4.26 5.05 -28.00
CA GLY A 117 3.14 5.96 -28.15
C GLY A 117 3.42 7.07 -29.17
N ASP A 118 4.54 7.77 -29.04
CA ASP A 118 4.79 8.99 -29.83
C ASP A 118 4.97 8.69 -31.33
N VAL A 119 5.56 7.55 -31.67
CA VAL A 119 5.82 7.16 -33.07
C VAL A 119 4.57 6.60 -33.76
N LYS A 120 3.70 5.88 -33.03
CA LYS A 120 2.46 5.31 -33.61
C LYS A 120 1.34 6.34 -33.71
N MET A 121 1.24 7.30 -32.78
CA MET A 121 0.18 8.31 -32.81
C MET A 121 0.37 9.33 -33.96
N ALA A 122 1.62 9.69 -34.28
CA ALA A 122 1.94 10.56 -35.42
C ALA A 122 1.62 9.90 -36.78
N ALA A 123 1.70 8.58 -36.88
CA ALA A 123 1.36 7.84 -38.10
C ALA A 123 -0.15 7.71 -38.32
N ILE A 124 -0.96 7.82 -37.26
CA ILE A 124 -2.42 7.67 -37.32
C ILE A 124 -3.13 9.01 -37.46
N PHE A 125 -2.64 10.07 -36.81
CA PHE A 125 -3.34 11.36 -36.76
C PHE A 125 -2.78 12.44 -37.69
N GLY A 126 -1.63 12.21 -38.33
CA GLY A 126 -0.98 13.25 -39.14
C GLY A 126 -0.50 14.43 -38.29
N LYS A 127 0.44 15.21 -38.82
CA LYS A 127 0.76 16.52 -38.22
C LYS A 127 -0.26 17.51 -38.77
N GLU A 128 -0.99 18.19 -37.89
CA GLU A 128 -1.67 19.43 -38.28
C GLU A 128 -0.59 20.49 -38.57
N ASP A 129 -0.71 21.12 -39.73
CA ASP A 129 0.19 22.18 -40.24
C ASP A 129 0.13 23.47 -39.42
#